data_AF-A0A7J8P179-F1
#
_entry.id   AF-A0A7J8P179-F1
#
_cell.length_a   1.000
_cell.length_b   1.000
_cell.length_c   1.000
_cell.angle_alpha   90.00
_cell.angle_beta   90.00
_cell.angle_gamma   90.00
#
_symmetry.space_group_name_H-M   'P 1'
#
loop_
_entity.id
_entity.type
_entity.pdbx_description
1 polymer ?
#
loop_
_entity_poly.entity_id
_entity_poly.type
_entity_poly.pdbx_seq_one_letter_code
_entity_poly.pdbx_strand_id
1 'polypeptide(L)'
;MEDSSSKSFLRKQWDEYKEFWADRFPFTNVYSRYIGREQSLPSWSESDVNEFIASDPVHGPTLKTAREAANIALYGSAIGAITTAGFAWKYSKSLHGSILLILFVCICIFVS
;
A
#
# COMPACT_ATOMS: atom_id res chain seq x y z
N MET A 1 7.76 -28.54 13.22
CA MET A 1 6.51 -28.96 12.53
C MET A 1 5.48 -27.82 12.40
N GLU A 2 5.69 -26.65 13.02
CA GLU A 2 4.72 -25.53 13.02
C GLU A 2 4.69 -24.69 11.72
N ASP A 3 5.77 -24.64 10.95
CA ASP A 3 5.90 -23.71 9.82
C ASP A 3 4.95 -24.03 8.65
N SER A 4 4.62 -25.31 8.44
CA SER A 4 3.64 -25.75 7.43
C SER A 4 2.20 -25.35 7.81
N SER A 5 1.85 -25.47 9.09
CA SER A 5 0.53 -25.12 9.60
C SER A 5 0.30 -23.61 9.52
N SER A 6 1.27 -22.81 9.95
CA SER A 6 1.19 -21.34 9.87
C SER A 6 1.06 -20.82 8.44
N LYS A 7 1.84 -21.38 7.49
CA LYS A 7 1.73 -21.04 6.06
C LYS A 7 0.36 -21.38 5.49
N SER A 8 -0.23 -22.51 5.91
CA SER A 8 -1.57 -22.92 5.46
C SER A 8 -2.68 -22.00 6.00
N PHE A 9 -2.59 -21.56 7.26
CA PHE A 9 -3.53 -20.62 7.87
C PHE A 9 -3.45 -19.23 7.25
N LEU A 10 -2.23 -18.72 7.02
CA LEU A 10 -2.03 -17.43 6.36
C LEU A 10 -2.53 -17.44 4.92
N ARG A 11 -2.32 -18.53 4.16
CA ARG A 11 -2.89 -18.67 2.81
C ARG A 11 -4.41 -18.64 2.85
N LYS A 12 -5.02 -19.41 3.74
CA LYS A 12 -6.47 -19.45 3.90
C LYS A 12 -7.05 -18.08 4.25
N GLN A 13 -6.45 -17.37 5.20
CA GLN A 13 -6.89 -16.01 5.56
C GLN A 13 -6.68 -15.00 4.44
N TRP A 14 -5.59 -15.13 3.68
CA TRP A 14 -5.33 -14.28 2.52
C TRP A 14 -6.32 -14.53 1.38
N ASP A 15 -6.72 -15.79 1.19
CA ASP A 15 -7.72 -16.17 0.18
C ASP A 15 -9.12 -15.69 0.59
N GLU A 16 -9.52 -15.87 1.86
CA GLU A 16 -10.79 -15.33 2.39
C GLU A 16 -10.85 -13.80 2.33
N TYR A 17 -9.75 -13.12 2.65
CA TYR A 17 -9.64 -11.66 2.53
C TYR A 17 -9.76 -11.22 1.06
N LYS A 18 -9.07 -11.90 0.14
CA LYS A 18 -9.19 -11.64 -1.29
C LYS A 18 -10.63 -11.79 -1.77
N GLU A 19 -11.31 -12.88 -1.39
CA GLU A 19 -12.70 -13.13 -1.76
C GLU A 19 -13.64 -12.04 -1.22
N PHE A 20 -13.45 -11.63 0.05
CA PHE A 20 -14.23 -10.56 0.67
C PHE A 20 -14.14 -9.24 -0.09
N TRP A 21 -12.93 -8.85 -0.53
CA TRP A 21 -12.74 -7.62 -1.31
C TRP A 21 -13.13 -7.79 -2.78
N ALA A 22 -12.96 -8.98 -3.36
CA ALA A 22 -13.37 -9.27 -4.74
C ALA A 22 -14.90 -9.22 -4.91
N ASP A 23 -15.67 -9.74 -3.94
CA ASP A 23 -17.13 -9.66 -3.93
C ASP A 23 -17.62 -8.21 -3.79
N ARG A 24 -16.95 -7.43 -2.94
CA ARG A 24 -17.31 -6.03 -2.68
C ARG A 24 -16.89 -5.07 -3.80
N PHE A 25 -15.86 -5.43 -4.56
CA PHE A 25 -15.31 -4.62 -5.65
C PHE A 25 -15.13 -5.43 -6.94
N PRO A 26 -16.26 -5.72 -7.64
CA PRO A 26 -16.23 -6.46 -8.91
C PRO A 26 -15.57 -5.67 -10.06
N PHE A 27 -15.29 -4.37 -9.86
CA PHE A 27 -14.63 -3.54 -10.87
C PHE A 27 -13.23 -4.04 -11.22
N THR A 28 -12.55 -4.74 -10.31
CA THR A 28 -11.20 -5.30 -10.56
C THR A 28 -11.21 -6.27 -11.74
N ASN A 29 -12.32 -7.00 -11.94
CA ASN A 29 -12.48 -7.92 -13.07
C ASN A 29 -12.72 -7.18 -14.39
N VAL A 30 -13.41 -6.03 -14.36
CA VAL A 30 -13.62 -5.15 -15.52
C VAL A 30 -12.33 -4.49 -15.97
N TYR A 31 -11.50 -4.06 -15.01
CA TYR A 31 -10.21 -3.43 -15.29
C TYR A 31 -9.05 -4.42 -15.48
N SER A 32 -9.29 -5.72 -15.34
CA SER A 32 -8.27 -6.78 -15.46
C SER A 32 -7.47 -6.69 -16.78
N ARG A 33 -8.11 -6.31 -17.89
CA ARG A 33 -7.43 -6.12 -19.19
C ARG A 33 -6.41 -4.96 -19.20
N TYR A 34 -6.60 -3.97 -18.33
CA TYR A 34 -5.76 -2.79 -18.25
C TYR A 34 -4.65 -2.98 -17.21
N ILE A 35 -4.96 -3.68 -16.12
CA ILE A 35 -4.02 -3.94 -15.02
C ILE A 35 -3.11 -5.14 -15.33
N GLY A 36 -3.62 -6.18 -16.01
CA GLY A 36 -2.89 -7.40 -16.40
C GLY A 36 -2.25 -7.33 -17.79
N ARG A 37 -1.76 -6.16 -18.20
CA ARG A 37 -1.19 -5.96 -19.53
C ARG A 37 0.20 -6.60 -19.61
N GLU A 38 0.42 -7.49 -20.59
CA GLU A 38 1.74 -8.11 -20.88
C GLU A 38 2.83 -7.07 -21.15
N GLN A 39 2.47 -5.95 -21.78
CA GLN A 39 3.35 -4.81 -22.00
C GLN A 39 3.01 -3.70 -21.02
N SER A 40 3.94 -3.38 -20.12
CA SER A 40 3.82 -2.22 -19.23
C SER A 40 3.64 -0.95 -20.07
N LEU A 41 2.80 -0.03 -19.57
CA LEU A 41 2.72 1.30 -20.15
C LEU A 41 4.09 1.99 -20.00
N PRO A 42 4.51 2.81 -20.97
CA PRO A 42 5.72 3.61 -20.81
C PRO A 42 5.56 4.46 -19.54
N SER A 43 6.61 4.55 -18.74
CA SER A 43 6.61 5.40 -17.55
C SER A 43 6.39 6.84 -17.97
N TRP A 44 5.41 7.51 -17.36
CA TRP A 44 5.16 8.92 -17.62
C TRP A 44 6.27 9.73 -16.96
N SER A 45 6.83 10.69 -17.70
CA SER A 45 7.80 11.62 -17.14
C SER A 45 7.10 12.73 -16.36
N GLU A 46 7.82 13.39 -15.45
CA GLU A 46 7.27 14.52 -14.69
C GLU A 46 6.82 15.67 -15.59
N SER A 47 7.47 15.86 -16.75
CA SER A 47 7.05 16.84 -17.75
C SER A 47 5.71 16.49 -18.37
N ASP A 48 5.48 15.21 -18.72
CA ASP A 48 4.22 14.78 -19.33
C ASP A 48 3.04 14.95 -18.36
N VAL A 49 3.27 14.66 -17.07
CA VAL A 49 2.27 14.85 -16.01
C VAL A 49 1.96 16.33 -15.82
N ASN A 50 2.98 17.20 -15.82
CA ASN A 50 2.78 18.64 -15.67
C ASN A 50 2.07 19.25 -16.89
N GLU A 51 2.41 18.78 -18.10
CA GLU A 51 1.72 19.17 -19.33
C GLU A 51 0.25 18.73 -19.32
N PHE A 52 -0.04 17.51 -18.84
CA PHE A 52 -1.40 17.04 -18.66
C PHE A 52 -2.18 17.89 -17.65
N ILE A 53 -1.58 18.21 -16.50
CA ILE A 53 -2.20 19.07 -15.47
C ILE A 53 -2.48 20.48 -16.01
N ALA A 54 -1.58 21.01 -16.83
CA ALA A 54 -1.73 22.34 -17.42
C ALA A 54 -2.76 22.38 -18.56
N SER A 55 -2.91 21.29 -19.30
CA SER A 55 -3.82 21.20 -20.46
C SER A 55 -5.24 20.76 -20.09
N ASP A 56 -5.43 19.96 -19.04
CA ASP A 56 -6.75 19.48 -18.61
C ASP A 56 -7.30 20.28 -17.41
N PRO A 57 -8.25 21.20 -17.62
CA PRO A 57 -8.83 22.00 -16.55
C PRO A 57 -9.80 21.20 -15.64
N VAL A 58 -10.27 20.03 -16.07
CA VAL A 58 -11.26 19.23 -15.34
C VAL A 58 -10.57 18.23 -14.42
N HIS A 59 -9.60 17.48 -14.93
CA HIS A 59 -8.91 16.43 -14.16
C HIS A 59 -7.53 16.84 -13.64
N GLY A 60 -6.91 17.89 -14.22
CA GLY A 60 -5.61 18.41 -13.80
C GLY A 60 -5.53 18.81 -12.33
N PRO A 61 -6.49 19.58 -11.77
CA PRO A 61 -6.46 19.97 -10.35
C PRO A 61 -6.47 18.77 -9.40
N THR A 62 -7.25 17.73 -9.72
CA THR A 62 -7.35 16.51 -8.89
C THR A 62 -6.03 15.73 -8.91
N LEU A 63 -5.41 15.58 -10.07
CA LEU A 63 -4.10 14.91 -10.21
C LEU A 63 -2.99 15.65 -9.48
N LYS A 64 -2.99 16.99 -9.54
CA LYS A 64 -2.04 17.82 -8.80
C LYS A 64 -2.16 17.59 -7.29
N THR A 65 -3.37 17.67 -6.74
CA THR A 65 -3.61 17.46 -5.31
C THR A 65 -3.26 16.04 -4.87
N ALA A 66 -3.61 15.02 -5.67
CA ALA A 66 -3.25 13.64 -5.37
C ALA A 66 -1.72 13.44 -5.29
N ARG A 67 -0.96 14.09 -6.18
CA ARG A 67 0.51 14.03 -6.19
C ARG A 67 1.12 14.72 -4.98
N GLU A 68 0.62 15.91 -4.62
CA GLU A 68 1.05 16.62 -3.41
C GLU A 68 0.76 15.78 -2.15
N ALA A 69 -0.43 15.17 -2.08
CA ALA A 69 -0.81 14.27 -0.99
C ALA A 69 0.08 13.03 -0.92
N ALA A 70 0.43 12.41 -2.05
CA ALA A 70 1.32 11.25 -2.10
C ALA A 70 2.72 11.58 -1.57
N ASN A 71 3.28 12.73 -1.95
CA ASN A 71 4.58 13.18 -1.43
C ASN A 71 4.52 13.42 0.08
N ILE A 72 3.48 14.11 0.56
CA ILE A 72 3.27 14.36 2.00
C ILE A 72 3.12 13.04 2.76
N ALA A 73 2.34 12.09 2.21
CA ALA A 73 2.15 10.77 2.80
C ALA A 73 3.46 9.97 2.85
N LEU A 74 4.29 10.04 1.81
CA LEU A 74 5.58 9.37 1.77
C LEU A 74 6.52 9.91 2.86
N TYR A 75 6.63 11.23 2.99
CA TYR A 75 7.42 11.86 4.05
C TYR A 75 6.84 11.56 5.45
N GLY A 76 5.52 11.65 5.60
CA GLY A 76 4.82 11.37 6.86
C GLY A 76 4.98 9.91 7.30
N SER A 77 4.91 8.98 6.34
CA SER A 77 5.11 7.55 6.57
C SER A 77 6.56 7.25 6.98
N ALA A 78 7.55 7.81 6.29
CA ALA A 78 8.96 7.63 6.63
C ALA A 78 9.25 8.14 8.05
N ILE A 79 8.77 9.34 8.39
CA ILE A 79 8.93 9.91 9.74
C ILE A 79 8.21 9.05 10.77
N GLY A 80 6.95 8.70 10.52
CA GLY A 80 6.13 7.86 11.41
C GLY A 80 6.76 6.49 11.67
N ALA A 81 7.32 5.86 10.63
CA ALA A 81 8.02 4.58 10.74
C ALA A 81 9.28 4.69 11.60
N ILE A 82 10.10 5.73 11.39
CA ILE A 82 11.33 5.95 12.18
C ILE A 82 10.97 6.26 13.64
N THR A 83 10.00 7.15 13.87
CA THR A 83 9.56 7.51 15.23
C THR A 83 8.98 6.31 15.96
N THR A 84 8.15 5.51 15.28
CA THR A 84 7.56 4.28 15.86
C THR A 84 8.64 3.25 16.16
N ALA A 85 9.60 3.03 15.26
CA ALA A 85 10.72 2.12 15.47
C ALA A 85 11.60 2.56 16.65
N GLY A 86 11.90 3.85 16.77
CA GLY A 86 12.68 4.40 17.88
C GLY A 86 11.96 4.29 19.23
N PHE A 87 10.65 4.52 19.26
CA PHE A 87 9.84 4.34 20.47
C PHE A 87 9.76 2.86 20.86
N ALA A 88 9.53 1.97 19.89
CA ALA A 88 9.53 0.52 20.12
C ALA A 88 10.88 0.03 20.67
N TRP A 89 12.00 0.52 20.13
CA TRP A 89 13.34 0.18 20.61
C TRP A 89 13.60 0.65 22.05
N LYS A 90 13.17 1.87 22.41
CA LYS A 90 13.37 2.44 23.75
C LYS A 90 12.54 1.72 24.84
N TYR A 91 11.35 1.23 24.51
CA TYR A 91 10.43 0.60 25.46
C TYR A 91 10.41 -0.94 25.40
N SER A 92 11.13 -1.57 24.46
CA SER A 92 11.24 -3.02 24.36
C SER A 92 12.11 -3.61 25.48
N LYS A 93 11.56 -3.76 26.69
CA LYS A 93 12.11 -4.64 27.75
C LYS A 93 11.51 -6.06 27.73
N SER A 94 10.65 -6.40 26.77
CA SER A 94 10.16 -7.77 26.54
C SER A 94 9.98 -8.04 25.04
N LEU A 95 10.76 -8.99 24.51
CA LEU A 95 10.90 -9.32 23.10
C LEU A 95 9.58 -9.76 22.42
N HIS A 96 8.63 -10.28 23.19
CA HIS A 96 7.40 -10.89 22.66
C HIS A 96 6.33 -9.86 22.25
N GLY A 97 6.24 -8.72 22.93
CA GLY A 97 5.22 -7.70 22.64
C GLY A 97 5.60 -6.76 21.50
N SER A 98 6.88 -6.42 21.38
CA SER A 98 7.41 -5.54 20.34
C SER A 98 7.38 -6.18 18.96
N ILE A 99 7.60 -7.50 18.86
CA ILE A 99 7.50 -8.23 17.59
C ILE A 99 6.06 -8.24 17.06
N LEU A 100 5.07 -8.45 17.92
CA LEU A 100 3.66 -8.42 17.51
C LEU A 100 3.21 -7.03 17.05
N LEU A 101 3.67 -5.97 17.74
CA LEU A 101 3.36 -4.59 17.38
C LEU A 101 4.03 -4.18 16.06
N ILE A 102 5.30 -4.54 15.86
CA ILE A 102 6.02 -4.26 14.60
C ILE A 102 5.37 -5.03 13.45
N LEU A 103 5.00 -6.30 13.66
CA LEU A 103 4.31 -7.10 12.65
C LEU A 103 2.94 -6.50 12.30
N PHE A 104 2.16 -6.10 13.30
CA PHE A 104 0.85 -5.49 13.08
C PHE A 104 0.96 -4.15 12.33
N VAL A 105 1.88 -3.28 12.74
CA VAL A 105 2.12 -1.99 12.06
C VAL A 105 2.63 -2.21 10.63
N CYS A 106 3.52 -3.18 10.41
CA CYS A 106 4.02 -3.50 9.08
C CYS A 106 2.91 -4.05 8.17
N ILE A 107 2.00 -4.89 8.69
CA ILE A 107 0.84 -5.40 7.94
C ILE A 107 -0.14 -4.28 7.59
N CYS A 108 -0.44 -3.36 8.52
CA CYS A 108 -1.37 -2.26 8.25
C CYS A 108 -0.83 -1.24 7.23
N ILE A 109 0.49 -1.01 7.19
CA ILE A 109 1.11 -0.12 6.20
C ILE A 109 1.16 -0.76 4.80
N PHE A 110 1.24 -2.09 4.70
CA PHE A 110 1.32 -2.80 3.41
C PHE A 110 -0.06 -3.09 2.78
N VAL A 111 -1.15 -2.89 3.53
CA VAL A 111 -2.54 -3.18 3.11
C VAL A 111 -3.35 -1.90 2.79
N SER A 112 -2.80 -0.71 3.05
CA SER A 112 -3.41 0.58 2.66
C SER A 112 -2.79 1.13 1.38
#